data_AF-W7SJA8-F1
#
_entry.id   AF-W7SJA8-F1
#
_cell.length_a   1.000
_cell.length_b   1.000
_cell.length_c   1.000
_cell.angle_alpha   90.00
_cell.angle_beta   90.00
_cell.angle_gamma   90.00
#
_symmetry.space_group_name_H-M   'P 1'
#
loop_
_entity.id
_entity.type
_entity.pdbx_description
1 polymer ?
#
loop_
_entity_poly.entity_id
_entity_poly.type
_entity_poly.pdbx_seq_one_letter_code
_entity_poly.pdbx_strand_id
1 'polypeptide(L)'
;MTMRLPAGGTPRGLCPNGIVRTTGWLQVEGTPISSGLWAVLAGLFLTVPFGVPWLPFLFAALAFAAWKTWTLWVRPSSRALNLEPKPAAELLPGEWFRLYGTAGPVGEVDALQLDPDGWLRVWLHGGRELTMAPGYPVRPVELRD
;
A
#
# COMPACT_ATOMS: atom_id res chain seq x y z
N MET A 1 -1.98 -23.51 0.16
CA MET A 1 -2.25 -23.02 -1.21
C MET A 1 -1.41 -21.77 -1.45
N THR A 2 -0.53 -21.77 -2.46
CA THR A 2 0.32 -20.62 -2.76
C THR A 2 -0.50 -19.57 -3.51
N MET A 3 -0.74 -18.41 -2.91
CA MET A 3 -1.53 -17.35 -3.51
C MET A 3 -0.90 -16.85 -4.82
N ARG A 4 -1.68 -16.86 -5.91
CA ARG A 4 -1.26 -16.41 -7.25
C ARG A 4 -2.05 -15.17 -7.68
N LEU A 5 -1.39 -14.27 -8.38
CA LEU A 5 -2.02 -13.14 -9.06
C LEU A 5 -2.81 -13.65 -10.27
N PRO A 6 -3.81 -12.89 -10.77
CA PRO A 6 -4.54 -13.26 -12.00
C PRO A 6 -3.61 -13.54 -13.19
N ALA A 7 -2.46 -12.87 -13.25
CA ALA A 7 -1.41 -13.08 -14.25
C ALA A 7 -0.41 -14.21 -13.91
N GLY A 8 -0.70 -15.07 -12.93
CA GLY A 8 0.13 -16.21 -12.54
C GLY A 8 1.36 -15.91 -11.66
N GLY A 9 1.68 -14.64 -11.40
CA GLY A 9 2.77 -14.23 -10.50
C GLY A 9 2.44 -14.42 -9.01
N THR A 10 3.42 -14.25 -8.11
CA THR A 10 3.19 -14.14 -6.66
C THR A 10 3.13 -12.66 -6.24
N PRO A 11 2.32 -12.28 -5.25
CA PRO A 11 2.38 -10.94 -4.69
C PRO A 11 3.79 -10.61 -4.19
N ARG A 12 4.26 -9.38 -4.45
CA ARG A 12 5.52 -8.89 -3.89
C ARG A 12 5.42 -8.91 -2.36
N GLY A 13 6.44 -9.45 -1.69
CA GLY A 13 6.45 -9.55 -0.22
C GLY A 13 5.66 -10.74 0.34
N LEU A 14 5.23 -11.69 -0.51
CA LEU A 14 4.64 -12.96 -0.07
C LEU A 14 5.68 -13.78 0.71
N CYS A 15 5.33 -14.10 1.95
CA CYS A 15 6.10 -14.99 2.83
C CYS A 15 5.69 -16.45 2.63
N PRO A 16 6.53 -17.43 3.02
CA PRO A 16 6.20 -18.86 2.92
C PRO A 16 4.91 -19.27 3.65
N ASN A 17 4.53 -18.53 4.69
CA ASN A 17 3.30 -18.73 5.47
C ASN A 17 2.05 -18.06 4.86
N GLY A 18 2.14 -17.50 3.65
CA GLY A 18 1.00 -16.88 2.95
C GLY A 18 0.75 -15.40 3.28
N ILE A 19 1.48 -14.83 4.25
CA ILE A 19 1.37 -13.40 4.59
C ILE A 19 2.03 -12.55 3.50
N VAL A 20 1.36 -11.47 3.10
CA VAL A 20 1.94 -10.47 2.20
C VAL A 20 2.36 -9.24 3.02
N ARG A 21 3.67 -8.97 3.04
CA ARG A 21 4.25 -7.77 3.67
C ARG A 21 4.30 -6.61 2.67
N THR A 22 3.75 -5.46 3.04
CA THR A 22 3.84 -4.24 2.23
C THR A 22 5.15 -3.51 2.48
N THR A 23 6.05 -3.54 1.51
CA THR A 23 7.44 -3.02 1.63
C THR A 23 7.73 -1.81 0.74
N GLY A 24 6.77 -1.44 -0.14
CA GLY A 24 6.84 -0.25 -1.00
C GLY A 24 6.06 0.96 -0.47
N TRP A 25 5.48 0.85 0.73
CA TRP A 25 4.69 1.89 1.36
C TRP A 25 5.04 1.97 2.85
N LEU A 26 4.90 3.16 3.41
CA LEU A 26 4.86 3.40 4.84
C LEU A 26 3.43 3.81 5.19
N GLN A 27 2.92 3.40 6.34
CA GLN A 27 1.59 3.83 6.81
C GLN A 27 1.76 4.48 8.17
N VAL A 28 1.38 5.76 8.26
CA VAL A 28 1.43 6.56 9.48
C VAL A 28 0.00 6.95 9.80
N GLU A 29 -0.53 6.48 10.94
CA GLU A 29 -1.87 6.83 11.44
C GLU A 29 -2.98 6.67 10.38
N GLY A 30 -2.90 5.61 9.55
CA GLY A 30 -3.88 5.34 8.48
C GLY A 30 -3.54 5.99 7.12
N THR A 31 -2.55 6.88 7.06
CA THR A 31 -2.14 7.52 5.80
C THR A 31 -1.02 6.72 5.11
N PRO A 32 -1.26 6.18 3.91
CA PRO A 32 -0.22 5.48 3.16
C PRO A 32 0.65 6.47 2.37
N ILE A 33 1.97 6.39 2.61
CA ILE A 33 3.00 7.16 1.95
C ILE A 33 3.77 6.24 1.01
N SER A 34 3.77 6.57 -0.29
CA SER A 34 4.45 5.79 -1.33
C SER A 34 5.97 5.94 -1.25
N SER A 35 6.71 4.86 -1.51
CA SER A 35 8.17 4.95 -1.75
C SER A 35 8.50 5.84 -2.95
N GLY A 36 7.57 6.03 -3.89
CA GLY A 36 7.76 6.94 -5.02
C GLY A 36 7.93 8.40 -4.57
N LEU A 37 7.27 8.83 -3.49
CA LEU A 37 7.45 10.17 -2.94
C LEU A 37 8.90 10.38 -2.46
N TRP A 38 9.49 9.37 -1.81
CA TRP A 38 10.89 9.42 -1.39
C TRP A 38 11.85 9.46 -2.57
N ALA A 39 11.56 8.75 -3.65
CA ALA A 39 12.37 8.83 -4.87
C ALA A 39 12.33 10.23 -5.48
N VAL A 40 11.17 10.89 -5.49
CA VAL A 40 11.04 12.28 -5.95
C VAL A 40 11.79 13.25 -5.05
N LEU A 41 11.64 13.14 -3.72
CA LEU A 41 12.37 13.99 -2.77
C LEU A 41 13.89 13.79 -2.89
N ALA A 42 14.36 12.56 -3.08
CA ALA A 42 15.76 12.27 -3.35
C ALA A 42 16.21 12.91 -4.67
N GLY A 43 15.42 12.79 -5.73
CA GLY A 43 15.69 13.44 -7.02
C GLY A 43 15.76 14.97 -6.92
N LEU A 44 14.87 15.60 -6.14
CA LEU A 44 14.93 17.04 -5.85
C LEU A 44 16.17 17.39 -5.03
N PHE A 45 16.58 16.55 -4.09
CA PHE A 45 17.81 16.77 -3.34
C PHE A 45 19.06 16.76 -4.24
N LEU A 46 19.05 15.97 -5.33
CA LEU A 46 20.14 15.97 -6.32
C LEU A 46 20.31 17.32 -7.04
N THR A 47 19.31 18.20 -7.03
CA THR A 47 19.38 19.51 -7.70
C THR A 47 19.96 20.62 -6.81
N VAL A 48 20.22 20.34 -5.53
CA VAL A 48 20.76 21.32 -4.59
C VAL A 48 22.28 21.49 -4.80
N PRO A 49 22.80 22.72 -4.91
CA PRO A 49 24.20 22.95 -5.24
C PRO A 49 25.11 22.84 -4.00
N PHE A 50 25.55 21.64 -3.66
CA PHE A 50 26.39 21.38 -2.48
C PHE A 50 27.90 21.71 -2.65
N GLY A 51 28.32 22.29 -3.78
CA GLY A 51 29.73 22.56 -4.08
C GLY A 51 30.59 21.30 -4.32
N VAL A 52 30.04 20.10 -4.11
CA VAL A 52 30.69 18.79 -4.32
C VAL A 52 29.77 17.93 -5.20
N PRO A 53 30.12 17.67 -6.48
CA PRO A 53 29.19 17.06 -7.44
C PRO A 53 28.72 15.64 -7.13
N TRP A 54 29.51 14.84 -6.39
CA TRP A 54 29.19 13.44 -6.11
C TRP A 54 28.40 13.25 -4.80
N LEU A 55 28.42 14.24 -3.92
CA LEU A 55 27.80 14.18 -2.59
C LEU A 55 26.31 13.85 -2.63
N PRO A 56 25.50 14.42 -3.55
CA PRO A 56 24.06 14.13 -3.61
C PRO A 56 23.76 12.66 -3.91
N PHE A 57 24.57 12.00 -4.75
CA PHE A 57 24.40 10.58 -5.07
C PHE A 57 24.62 9.69 -3.85
N LEU A 58 25.63 9.99 -3.04
CA LEU A 58 25.90 9.24 -1.81
C LEU A 58 24.73 9.37 -0.82
N PHE A 59 24.22 10.59 -0.61
CA PHE A 59 23.05 10.82 0.25
C PHE A 59 21.80 10.12 -0.27
N ALA A 60 21.54 10.17 -1.58
CA ALA A 60 20.40 9.45 -2.18
C ALA A 60 20.51 7.94 -1.96
N ALA A 61 21.70 7.36 -2.13
CA ALA A 61 21.95 5.94 -1.88
C ALA A 61 21.74 5.56 -0.41
N LEU A 62 22.28 6.35 0.53
CA LEU A 62 22.12 6.13 1.96
C LEU A 62 20.66 6.27 2.40
N ALA A 63 19.95 7.30 1.91
CA ALA A 63 18.53 7.50 2.21
C ALA A 63 17.69 6.33 1.68
N PHE A 64 17.93 5.86 0.46
CA PHE A 64 17.25 4.70 -0.10
C PHE A 64 17.54 3.42 0.70
N ALA A 65 18.80 3.19 1.08
CA ALA A 65 19.20 2.04 1.87
C ALA A 65 18.54 2.04 3.27
N ALA A 66 18.54 3.19 3.95
CA ALA A 66 17.88 3.38 5.23
C ALA A 66 16.37 3.12 5.12
N TRP A 67 15.71 3.73 4.12
CA TRP A 67 14.29 3.53 3.84
C TRP A 67 13.94 2.06 3.60
N LYS A 68 14.66 1.41 2.68
CA LYS A 68 14.41 0.01 2.32
C LYS A 68 14.62 -0.91 3.52
N THR A 69 15.64 -0.64 4.34
CA THR A 69 15.88 -1.40 5.57
C THR A 69 14.72 -1.22 6.55
N TRP A 70 14.24 0.00 6.73
CA TRP A 70 13.11 0.32 7.60
C TRP A 70 11.83 -0.39 7.17
N THR A 71 11.44 -0.30 5.90
CA THR A 71 10.18 -0.90 5.40
C THR A 71 10.23 -2.42 5.28
N LEU A 72 11.41 -3.03 5.14
CA LEU A 72 11.58 -4.48 5.11
C LEU A 72 11.61 -5.11 6.50
N TRP A 73 12.34 -4.50 7.44
CA TRP A 73 12.74 -5.16 8.68
C TRP A 73 12.13 -4.54 9.93
N VAL A 74 11.89 -3.23 9.94
CA VAL A 74 11.46 -2.54 11.16
C VAL A 74 9.94 -2.43 11.21
N ARG A 75 9.32 -1.86 10.17
CA ARG A 75 7.88 -1.59 10.18
C ARG A 75 7.30 -1.66 8.76
N PRO A 76 6.99 -2.86 8.25
CA PRO A 76 6.23 -2.98 7.00
C PRO A 76 4.87 -2.28 7.19
N SER A 77 4.36 -1.63 6.14
CA SER A 77 3.11 -0.85 6.23
C SER A 77 1.91 -1.73 6.62
N SER A 78 1.94 -3.00 6.25
CA SER A 78 0.98 -3.99 6.73
C SER A 78 1.52 -5.40 6.55
N ARG A 79 0.99 -6.33 7.36
CA ARG A 79 1.17 -7.77 7.22
C ARG A 79 -0.24 -8.35 7.22
N ALA A 80 -0.63 -8.93 6.10
CA ALA A 80 -1.98 -9.45 5.97
C ALA A 80 -2.02 -10.66 5.05
N LEU A 81 -2.95 -11.57 5.35
CA LEU A 81 -3.32 -12.66 4.47
C LEU A 81 -4.38 -12.13 3.50
N ASN A 82 -4.10 -12.23 2.21
CA ASN A 82 -5.06 -11.81 1.21
C ASN A 82 -6.12 -12.90 0.99
N LEU A 83 -7.39 -12.49 0.99
CA LEU A 83 -8.53 -13.35 0.70
C LEU A 83 -8.86 -13.35 -0.79
N GLU A 84 -9.87 -14.15 -1.15
CA GLU A 84 -10.43 -14.16 -2.51
C GLU A 84 -10.96 -12.76 -2.88
N PRO A 85 -10.69 -12.27 -4.11
CA PRO A 85 -11.25 -11.01 -4.56
C PRO A 85 -12.77 -11.05 -4.59
N LYS A 86 -13.39 -9.91 -4.24
CA LYS A 86 -14.83 -9.69 -4.39
C LYS A 86 -15.10 -8.30 -4.99
N PRO A 87 -16.29 -8.06 -5.57
CA PRO A 87 -16.72 -6.72 -5.98
C PRO A 87 -16.68 -5.72 -4.82
N ALA A 88 -16.32 -4.46 -5.12
CA ALA A 88 -16.28 -3.38 -4.13
C ALA A 88 -17.61 -3.19 -3.39
N ALA A 89 -18.74 -3.37 -4.08
CA ALA A 89 -20.07 -3.25 -3.50
C ALA A 89 -20.38 -4.31 -2.42
N GLU A 90 -19.62 -5.40 -2.38
CA GLU A 90 -19.78 -6.47 -1.38
C GLU A 90 -18.91 -6.25 -0.14
N LEU A 91 -18.14 -5.15 -0.07
CA LEU A 91 -17.43 -4.77 1.14
C LEU A 91 -18.40 -4.41 2.26
N LEU A 92 -18.03 -4.78 3.47
CA LEU A 92 -18.80 -4.50 4.69
C LEU A 92 -18.01 -3.59 5.63
N PRO A 93 -18.70 -2.75 6.44
CA PRO A 93 -18.07 -2.05 7.55
C PRO A 93 -17.29 -3.00 8.47
N GLY A 94 -16.09 -2.60 8.88
CA GLY A 94 -15.14 -3.39 9.67
C GLY A 94 -14.24 -4.32 8.86
N GLU A 95 -14.48 -4.50 7.56
CA GLU A 95 -13.59 -5.29 6.72
C GLU A 95 -12.32 -4.53 6.34
N TRP A 96 -11.20 -5.27 6.27
CA TRP A 96 -9.93 -4.75 5.79
C TRP A 96 -9.72 -5.16 4.35
N PHE A 97 -9.21 -4.26 3.51
CA PHE A 97 -8.84 -4.59 2.13
C PHE A 97 -7.60 -3.84 1.66
N ARG A 98 -6.98 -4.33 0.57
CA ARG A 98 -5.83 -3.67 -0.07
C ARG A 98 -6.29 -2.42 -0.82
N LEU A 99 -5.73 -1.26 -0.45
CA LEU A 99 -6.02 0.01 -1.12
C LEU A 99 -5.39 0.10 -2.52
N TYR A 100 -4.27 -0.59 -2.73
CA TYR A 100 -3.52 -0.55 -3.98
C TYR A 100 -2.96 -1.92 -4.36
N GLY A 101 -3.49 -2.51 -5.43
CA GLY A 101 -3.04 -3.80 -5.94
C GLY A 101 -3.03 -4.90 -4.88
N THR A 102 -2.13 -5.88 -4.99
CA THR A 102 -2.13 -7.07 -4.12
C THR A 102 -1.13 -7.02 -2.97
N ALA A 103 -0.28 -5.99 -2.92
CA ALA A 103 0.76 -5.80 -1.91
C ALA A 103 0.77 -4.37 -1.34
N GLY A 104 -0.23 -3.55 -1.66
CA GLY A 104 -0.35 -2.20 -1.13
C GLY A 104 -0.81 -2.16 0.33
N PRO A 105 -0.86 -0.97 0.93
CA PRO A 105 -1.38 -0.74 2.28
C PRO A 105 -2.82 -1.25 2.42
N VAL A 106 -3.22 -1.46 3.66
CA VAL A 106 -4.55 -1.94 4.03
C VAL A 106 -5.34 -0.81 4.67
N GLY A 107 -6.63 -0.74 4.36
CA GLY A 107 -7.56 0.15 5.04
C GLY A 107 -8.78 -0.64 5.52
N GLU A 108 -9.27 -0.25 6.68
CA GLU A 108 -10.53 -0.73 7.23
C GLU A 108 -11.67 0.11 6.67
N VAL A 109 -12.75 -0.54 6.27
CA VAL A 109 -13.97 0.11 5.81
C VAL A 109 -14.76 0.59 7.01
N ASP A 110 -15.02 1.89 7.08
CA ASP A 110 -15.88 2.51 8.10
C ASP A 110 -17.33 2.54 7.63
N ALA A 111 -17.56 3.02 6.40
CA ALA A 111 -18.90 3.09 5.81
C ALA A 111 -18.84 3.00 4.28
N LEU A 112 -19.96 2.63 3.66
CA LEU A 112 -20.13 2.62 2.21
C LEU A 112 -21.45 3.26 1.80
N GLN A 113 -21.46 3.93 0.65
CA GLN A 113 -22.66 4.49 0.05
C GLN A 113 -22.59 4.39 -1.47
N LEU A 114 -23.65 3.89 -2.10
CA LEU A 114 -23.83 3.96 -3.54
C LEU A 114 -24.46 5.31 -3.89
N ASP A 115 -23.73 6.14 -4.62
CA ASP A 115 -24.21 7.43 -5.09
C ASP A 115 -25.25 7.25 -6.22
N PRO A 116 -26.14 8.24 -6.43
CA PRO A 116 -27.14 8.20 -7.49
C PRO A 116 -26.56 8.09 -8.91
N ASP A 117 -25.29 8.48 -9.11
CA ASP A 117 -24.56 8.39 -10.37
C ASP A 117 -23.93 7.00 -10.60
N GLY A 118 -24.12 6.06 -9.67
CA GLY A 118 -23.67 4.68 -9.78
C GLY A 118 -22.25 4.44 -9.25
N TRP A 119 -21.59 5.43 -8.64
CA TRP A 119 -20.29 5.25 -8.00
C TRP A 119 -20.43 4.83 -6.54
N LEU A 120 -19.53 3.97 -6.08
CA LEU A 120 -19.46 3.58 -4.67
C LEU A 120 -18.47 4.50 -3.94
N ARG A 121 -18.96 5.21 -2.93
CA ARG A 121 -18.13 5.87 -1.93
C ARG A 121 -17.82 4.93 -0.78
N VAL A 122 -16.55 4.88 -0.41
CA VAL A 122 -16.04 4.07 0.70
C VAL A 122 -15.28 5.01 1.63
N TRP A 123 -15.76 5.14 2.85
CA TRP A 123 -15.03 5.81 3.93
C TRP A 123 -14.21 4.79 4.68
N LEU A 124 -12.96 5.15 4.95
CA LEU A 124 -12.02 4.32 5.67
C LEU A 124 -11.83 4.85 7.08
N HIS A 125 -11.58 3.93 8.00
CA HIS A 125 -11.16 4.30 9.35
C HIS A 125 -9.88 5.15 9.28
N GLY A 126 -9.87 6.30 9.97
CA GLY A 126 -8.83 7.32 9.84
C GLY A 126 -9.17 8.47 8.87
N GLY A 127 -10.41 8.54 8.37
CA GLY A 127 -10.96 9.73 7.71
C GLY A 127 -10.67 9.85 6.21
N ARG A 128 -10.22 8.78 5.57
CA ARG A 128 -9.94 8.77 4.13
C ARG A 128 -11.17 8.32 3.34
N GLU A 129 -11.47 9.01 2.24
CA GLU A 129 -12.54 8.64 1.30
C GLU A 129 -11.97 8.09 -0.01
N LEU A 130 -12.64 7.08 -0.57
CA LEU A 130 -12.36 6.51 -1.88
C LEU A 130 -13.64 6.43 -2.70
N THR A 131 -13.54 6.76 -3.98
CA THR A 131 -14.60 6.55 -4.97
C THR A 131 -14.16 5.45 -5.93
N MET A 132 -14.98 4.42 -6.12
CA MET A 132 -14.67 3.31 -7.02
C MET A 132 -15.93 2.74 -7.67
N ALA A 133 -15.76 2.04 -8.79
CA ALA A 133 -16.87 1.38 -9.44
C ALA A 133 -17.38 0.22 -8.54
N PRO A 134 -18.71 0.01 -8.40
CA PRO A 134 -19.27 -1.04 -7.55
C PRO A 134 -18.76 -2.45 -7.88
N GLY A 135 -18.52 -2.72 -9.18
CA GLY A 135 -17.97 -3.99 -9.67
C GLY A 135 -16.44 -4.07 -9.65
N TYR A 136 -15.72 -3.04 -9.18
CA TYR A 136 -14.27 -3.05 -9.15
C TYR A 136 -13.77 -4.18 -8.23
N PRO A 137 -12.86 -5.06 -8.69
CA PRO A 137 -12.38 -6.16 -7.87
C PRO A 137 -11.47 -5.64 -6.77
N VAL A 138 -11.93 -5.74 -5.53
CA VAL A 138 -11.13 -5.44 -4.34
C VAL A 138 -10.62 -6.73 -3.73
N ARG A 139 -9.59 -6.62 -2.90
CA ARG A 139 -8.97 -7.77 -2.24
C ARG A 139 -9.07 -7.61 -0.73
N PRO A 140 -10.07 -8.24 -0.10
CA PRO A 140 -10.16 -8.30 1.35
C PRO A 140 -8.93 -8.99 1.94
N VAL A 141 -8.64 -8.67 3.19
CA VAL A 141 -7.48 -9.22 3.88
C VAL A 141 -7.82 -9.50 5.34
N GLU A 142 -7.12 -10.46 5.91
CA GLU A 142 -7.05 -10.62 7.36
C GLU A 142 -5.70 -10.08 7.86
N LEU A 143 -5.75 -9.14 8.80
CA LEU A 143 -4.54 -8.64 9.45
C LEU A 143 -3.84 -9.75 10.23
N ARG A 144 -2.51 -9.64 10.30
CA ARG A 144 -1.63 -10.51 11.08
C ARG A 144 -0.55 -9.65 11.73
N ASP A 145 -0.19 -9.99 12.97
CA ASP A 145 0.86 -9.30 13.72
C ASP A 145 2.28 -9.71 13.27
#